data_AF-A0A9P3IW10-F1
#
_entry.id   AF-A0A9P3IW10-F1
#
_cell.length_a   1.000
_cell.length_b   1.000
_cell.length_c   1.000
_cell.angle_alpha   90.00
_cell.angle_beta   90.00
_cell.angle_gamma   90.00
#
_symmetry.space_group_name_H-M   'P 1'
#
loop_
_entity.id
_entity.type
_entity.pdbx_description
1 polymer ?
#
loop_
_entity_poly.entity_id
_entity_poly.type
_entity_poly.pdbx_seq_one_letter_code
_entity_poly.pdbx_strand_id
1 'polypeptide(L)'
;MADAQVTTDSPPIRSDLVMILVTTACIVLASIGSILSLIFVVASRWAGLGQVDFNPAATPSSSSASQGDALKACSFALREGESPYAIFAPSKPSSTRARVQAVLDVALPAAVKAINWAAKQSETYAPWFRPSHWLLPTDMESMLRIASWGTGLKDFGDTGFLTGLALCVRDTETHANLTPFGRIAIWLDVQRMLQGRLRLVDCRKRFPEIEEEQIRAPMVILGMPRTGTTLLYNLLSLDYERFRAPRSWECRYVYPPPQAETFRTDPRIALMDDSLRAVHAVIPDLHTIHPMYPEGPQETFELMCYDMTSFVIPFTHITAPSYLEWFMRSDITPTYEFLKWQLKYLQWRGPKAPQWLLKSPEHIFSLRSMLKVFPDARIICTHRDPVKVISSAHSLMRCFRSLTADPVDNRMIAPLWAPHLARALDDMIDLREAAALGANSSGDEEGAFSGDEESADESGDDSSSSSSSTSIRGGVRSLSSSSGRSSRGSVFAEREGEGMDGVDALQEWDSSLAVDVRFHEFVRSPIGEIKRIYAHFGDELSPVAEARMQRYLDEDRLERKAHRHVYKWEDTCLDKDEQRRRFARYVKYFNVAQEG
;
A
#
# COMPACT_ATOMS: atom_id res chain seq x y z
N MET A 1 41.82 -44.24 -54.35
CA MET A 1 41.67 -43.37 -55.55
C MET A 1 40.27 -43.62 -56.07
N ALA A 2 39.30 -42.71 -56.06
CA ALA A 2 39.34 -41.26 -56.04
C ALA A 2 38.19 -40.66 -55.20
N ASP A 3 38.34 -39.38 -54.85
CA ASP A 3 37.58 -38.56 -53.91
C ASP A 3 36.07 -38.45 -54.18
N ALA A 4 35.30 -38.47 -53.09
CA ALA A 4 33.92 -37.99 -53.04
C ALA A 4 33.93 -36.51 -52.61
N GLN A 5 33.73 -35.59 -53.56
CA GLN A 5 33.43 -34.19 -53.24
C GLN A 5 31.93 -34.01 -53.00
N VAL A 6 31.60 -33.63 -51.77
CA VAL A 6 30.28 -33.19 -51.31
C VAL A 6 29.98 -31.83 -51.94
N THR A 7 28.93 -31.76 -52.76
CA THR A 7 28.38 -30.49 -53.28
C THR A 7 27.57 -29.81 -52.17
N THR A 8 28.08 -28.71 -51.64
CA THR A 8 27.34 -27.81 -50.73
C THR A 8 26.56 -26.77 -51.55
N ASP A 9 25.40 -27.15 -52.08
CA ASP A 9 24.42 -26.22 -52.61
C ASP A 9 23.41 -25.84 -51.51
N SER A 10 23.77 -24.85 -50.69
CA SER A 10 22.78 -24.08 -49.94
C SER A 10 22.28 -22.96 -50.85
N PRO A 11 20.96 -22.74 -50.99
CA PRO A 11 20.45 -21.66 -51.83
C PRO A 11 20.94 -20.32 -51.27
N PRO A 12 21.29 -19.33 -52.11
CA PRO A 12 21.68 -18.02 -51.62
C PRO A 12 20.47 -17.44 -50.88
N ILE A 13 20.60 -17.28 -49.56
CA ILE A 13 19.68 -16.43 -48.80
C ILE A 13 19.77 -15.07 -49.50
N ARG A 14 18.70 -14.68 -50.20
CA ARG A 14 18.67 -13.45 -50.98
C ARG A 14 19.15 -12.32 -50.08
N SER A 15 20.25 -11.66 -50.45
CA SER A 15 20.81 -10.49 -49.74
C SER A 15 19.73 -9.46 -49.43
N ASP A 16 18.73 -9.37 -50.30
CA ASP A 16 17.56 -8.50 -50.17
C ASP A 16 16.69 -8.86 -48.96
N LEU A 17 16.52 -10.14 -48.65
CA LEU A 17 15.73 -10.61 -47.50
C LEU A 17 16.45 -10.34 -46.18
N VAL A 18 17.77 -10.51 -46.15
CA VAL A 18 18.62 -10.14 -45.00
C VAL A 18 18.65 -8.63 -44.82
N MET A 19 18.81 -7.86 -45.90
CA MET A 19 18.74 -6.40 -45.88
C MET A 19 17.36 -5.90 -45.44
N ILE A 20 16.26 -6.51 -45.89
CA ILE A 20 14.91 -6.17 -45.46
C ILE A 20 14.73 -6.49 -43.98
N LEU A 21 15.18 -7.65 -43.50
CA LEU A 21 15.11 -8.02 -42.08
C LEU A 21 15.97 -7.09 -41.21
N VAL A 22 17.19 -6.76 -41.62
CA VAL A 22 18.09 -5.83 -40.92
C VAL A 22 17.53 -4.42 -40.95
N THR A 23 17.01 -3.95 -42.09
CA THR A 23 16.42 -2.61 -42.21
C THR A 23 15.11 -2.51 -41.43
N THR A 24 14.28 -3.54 -41.45
CA THR A 24 13.06 -3.63 -40.63
C THR A 24 13.40 -3.69 -39.16
N ALA A 25 14.42 -4.47 -38.76
CA ALA A 25 14.92 -4.50 -37.39
C ALA A 25 15.50 -3.14 -36.98
N CYS A 26 16.24 -2.44 -37.83
CA CYS A 26 16.78 -1.10 -37.56
C CYS A 26 15.68 -0.04 -37.48
N ILE A 27 14.65 -0.09 -38.34
CA ILE A 27 13.48 0.81 -38.27
C ILE A 27 12.66 0.49 -37.03
N VAL A 28 12.47 -0.78 -36.69
CA VAL A 28 11.82 -1.20 -35.45
C VAL A 28 12.65 -0.78 -34.25
N LEU A 29 13.98 -0.90 -34.25
CA LEU A 29 14.88 -0.46 -33.18
C LEU A 29 14.97 1.07 -33.06
N ALA A 30 14.91 1.81 -34.17
CA ALA A 30 14.88 3.27 -34.18
C ALA A 30 13.50 3.80 -33.75
N SER A 31 12.43 3.16 -34.19
CA SER A 31 11.06 3.45 -33.75
C SER A 31 10.88 3.07 -32.29
N ILE A 32 11.41 1.92 -31.85
CA ILE A 32 11.55 1.53 -30.45
C ILE A 32 12.44 2.52 -29.73
N GLY A 33 13.50 3.08 -30.32
CA GLY A 33 14.34 4.10 -29.68
C GLY A 33 13.61 5.41 -29.45
N SER A 34 12.83 5.89 -30.42
CA SER A 34 11.99 7.08 -30.28
C SER A 34 10.76 6.84 -29.40
N ILE A 35 10.15 5.66 -29.48
CA ILE A 35 9.04 5.22 -28.62
C ILE A 35 9.57 4.98 -27.21
N LEU A 36 10.73 4.39 -27.00
CA LEU A 36 11.41 4.22 -25.71
C LEU A 36 11.92 5.54 -25.18
N SER A 37 12.28 6.52 -26.02
CA SER A 37 12.63 7.87 -25.56
C SER A 37 11.37 8.63 -25.15
N LEU A 38 10.28 8.51 -25.90
CA LEU A 38 8.98 9.07 -25.53
C LEU A 38 8.41 8.37 -24.29
N ILE A 39 8.52 7.04 -24.19
CA ILE A 39 8.21 6.24 -23.00
C ILE A 39 9.16 6.63 -21.89
N PHE A 40 10.45 6.82 -22.11
CA PHE A 40 11.37 7.21 -21.05
C PHE A 40 11.03 8.61 -20.57
N VAL A 41 10.66 9.55 -21.43
CA VAL A 41 10.21 10.90 -21.04
C VAL A 41 8.85 10.87 -20.34
N VAL A 42 7.88 10.14 -20.89
CA VAL A 42 6.53 10.00 -20.31
C VAL A 42 6.59 9.20 -19.01
N ALA A 43 7.40 8.15 -18.97
CA ALA A 43 7.52 7.23 -17.86
C ALA A 43 8.53 7.69 -16.79
N SER A 44 9.52 8.52 -17.13
CA SER A 44 10.31 9.29 -16.15
C SER A 44 9.47 10.39 -15.51
N ARG A 45 8.58 11.04 -16.27
CA ARG A 45 7.55 11.93 -15.69
C ARG A 45 6.53 11.17 -14.84
N TRP A 46 6.07 10.00 -15.31
CA TRP A 46 5.16 9.09 -14.58
C TRP A 46 5.78 8.58 -13.27
N ALA A 47 7.05 8.21 -13.29
CA ALA A 47 7.80 7.74 -12.13
C ALA A 47 8.35 8.88 -11.24
N GLY A 48 8.14 10.14 -11.62
CA GLY A 48 8.66 11.29 -10.85
C GLY A 48 10.20 11.35 -10.81
N LEU A 49 10.87 10.81 -11.82
CA LEU A 49 12.33 10.87 -11.99
C LEU A 49 12.82 12.26 -12.41
N GLY A 50 11.91 13.19 -12.72
CA GLY A 50 12.24 14.61 -12.85
C GLY A 50 12.50 15.20 -11.47
N GLN A 51 13.73 15.66 -11.22
CA GLN A 51 14.08 16.36 -9.99
C GLN A 51 13.21 17.61 -9.83
N VAL A 52 12.45 17.68 -8.74
CA VAL A 52 12.11 18.96 -8.14
C VAL A 52 13.28 19.25 -7.21
N ASP A 53 14.17 20.14 -7.62
CA ASP A 53 15.36 20.49 -6.84
C ASP A 53 14.93 21.02 -5.48
N PHE A 54 15.37 20.33 -4.44
CA PHE A 54 15.25 20.80 -3.07
C PHE A 54 16.38 21.79 -2.80
N ASN A 55 16.06 23.05 -2.54
CA ASN A 55 17.03 24.03 -2.06
C ASN A 55 17.08 24.00 -0.52
N PRO A 56 18.10 23.39 0.12
CA PRO A 56 18.21 23.33 1.57
C PRO A 56 18.49 24.69 2.23
N ALA A 57 18.90 25.71 1.46
CA ALA A 57 19.26 27.04 1.97
C ALA A 57 18.05 27.98 2.17
N ALA A 58 16.85 27.56 1.79
CA ALA A 58 15.63 28.26 2.21
C ALA A 58 15.35 27.92 3.69
N THR A 59 16.06 28.61 4.59
CA THR A 59 15.63 28.71 5.98
C THR A 59 14.23 29.31 5.99
N PRO A 60 13.24 28.72 6.70
CA PRO A 60 12.03 29.46 7.01
C PRO A 60 12.51 30.69 7.78
N SER A 61 12.21 31.89 7.29
CA SER A 61 12.29 33.07 8.14
C SER A 61 11.48 32.73 9.38
N SER A 62 12.07 32.87 10.56
CA SER A 62 11.39 32.72 11.85
C SER A 62 10.33 33.81 12.00
N SER A 63 9.28 33.78 11.19
CA SER A 63 8.04 34.46 11.50
C SER A 63 7.28 33.51 12.40
N SER A 64 7.03 33.95 13.62
CA SER A 64 6.08 33.38 14.56
C SER A 64 4.67 33.35 13.94
N ALA A 65 4.45 32.47 12.96
CA ALA A 65 3.12 32.16 12.48
C ALA A 65 2.39 31.56 13.69
N SER A 66 1.38 32.30 14.17
CA SER A 66 0.57 31.83 15.29
C SER A 66 -0.04 30.47 14.92
N GLN A 67 -0.40 29.66 15.91
CA GLN A 67 -1.13 28.40 15.67
C GLN A 67 -2.38 28.63 14.78
N GLY A 68 -2.96 29.84 14.81
CA GLY A 68 -4.04 30.29 13.93
C GLY A 68 -3.64 30.55 12.46
N ASP A 69 -2.39 30.91 12.16
CA ASP A 69 -1.92 31.10 10.77
C ASP A 69 -1.51 29.78 10.12
N ALA A 70 -0.98 28.83 10.90
CA ALA A 70 -0.76 27.45 10.44
C ALA A 70 -2.09 26.73 10.15
N LEU A 71 -3.12 26.97 10.97
CA LEU A 71 -4.50 26.51 10.71
C LEU A 71 -5.12 27.15 9.46
N LYS A 72 -4.75 28.41 9.12
CA LYS A 72 -5.16 29.06 7.85
C LYS A 72 -4.44 28.48 6.63
N ALA A 73 -3.19 28.02 6.74
CA ALA A 73 -2.53 27.29 5.65
C ALA A 73 -3.15 25.88 5.43
N CYS A 74 -3.59 25.23 6.52
CA CYS A 74 -4.45 24.05 6.46
C CYS A 74 -5.90 24.36 6.05
N SER A 75 -6.29 25.64 6.03
CA SER A 75 -7.66 25.99 5.71
C SER A 75 -7.90 25.67 4.25
N PHE A 76 -8.64 24.59 4.04
CA PHE A 76 -9.59 24.48 2.96
C PHE A 76 -10.68 25.55 3.11
N ALA A 77 -10.30 26.82 3.27
CA ALA A 77 -11.14 27.88 2.78
C ALA A 77 -11.27 27.58 1.28
N LEU A 78 -12.33 26.84 0.93
CA LEU A 78 -12.92 26.84 -0.39
C LEU A 78 -12.70 28.25 -0.91
N ARG A 79 -12.09 28.42 -2.10
CA ARG A 79 -12.25 29.72 -2.74
C ARG A 79 -13.77 29.96 -2.77
N GLU A 80 -14.22 31.13 -2.31
CA GLU A 80 -15.66 31.41 -2.19
C GLU A 80 -16.39 30.95 -3.47
N GLY A 81 -17.31 29.99 -3.33
CA GLY A 81 -18.09 29.42 -4.44
C GLY A 81 -17.60 28.08 -5.03
N GLU A 82 -16.46 27.52 -4.64
CA GLU A 82 -15.99 26.21 -5.15
C GLU A 82 -16.79 25.02 -4.57
N SER A 83 -16.88 23.95 -5.35
CA SER A 83 -17.57 22.70 -4.99
C SER A 83 -16.70 21.83 -4.08
N PRO A 84 -17.26 21.16 -3.06
CA PRO A 84 -16.55 20.15 -2.26
C PRO A 84 -15.96 19.01 -3.09
N TYR A 85 -16.50 18.75 -4.28
CA TYR A 85 -15.93 17.82 -5.26
C TYR A 85 -14.66 18.37 -5.94
N ALA A 86 -14.63 19.69 -6.18
CA ALA A 86 -13.45 20.39 -6.72
C ALA A 86 -12.30 20.54 -5.72
N ILE A 87 -12.51 20.16 -4.44
CA ILE A 87 -11.47 20.16 -3.41
C ILE A 87 -10.33 19.21 -3.77
N PHE A 88 -10.67 18.05 -4.35
CA PHE A 88 -9.71 17.00 -4.63
C PHE A 88 -9.20 17.04 -6.09
N ALA A 89 -10.02 17.55 -7.01
CA ALA A 89 -9.67 17.70 -8.41
C ALA A 89 -8.81 18.94 -8.65
N PRO A 90 -7.76 18.89 -9.48
CA PRO A 90 -6.96 20.06 -9.79
C PRO A 90 -7.82 21.12 -10.50
N SER A 91 -7.41 22.39 -10.39
CA SER A 91 -7.99 23.49 -11.18
C SER A 91 -8.11 23.10 -12.66
N LYS A 92 -9.19 23.52 -13.34
CA LYS A 92 -9.44 23.20 -14.75
C LYS A 92 -8.15 23.30 -15.57
N PRO A 93 -7.79 22.26 -16.35
CA PRO A 93 -6.54 22.28 -17.10
C PRO A 93 -6.53 23.48 -18.06
N SER A 94 -5.36 24.09 -18.23
CA SER A 94 -5.18 25.12 -19.26
C SER A 94 -5.58 24.55 -20.63
N SER A 95 -6.02 25.41 -21.56
CA SER A 95 -6.43 25.00 -22.90
C SER A 95 -5.34 24.17 -23.62
N THR A 96 -4.07 24.49 -23.38
CA THR A 96 -2.92 23.72 -23.87
C THR A 96 -2.85 22.33 -23.24
N ARG A 97 -2.98 22.22 -21.91
CA ARG A 97 -2.94 20.92 -21.21
C ARG A 97 -4.09 20.01 -21.60
N ALA A 98 -5.29 20.57 -21.79
CA ALA A 98 -6.46 19.84 -22.28
C ALA A 98 -6.23 19.26 -23.69
N ARG A 99 -5.60 20.03 -24.60
CA ARG A 99 -5.26 19.55 -25.94
C ARG A 99 -4.23 18.43 -25.91
N VAL A 100 -3.21 18.53 -25.05
CA VAL A 100 -2.22 17.45 -24.85
C VAL A 100 -2.90 16.20 -24.32
N GLN A 101 -3.82 16.33 -23.36
CA GLN A 101 -4.54 15.19 -22.81
C GLN A 101 -5.38 14.47 -23.86
N ALA A 102 -6.12 15.22 -24.69
CA ALA A 102 -6.92 14.62 -25.77
C ALA A 102 -6.08 13.80 -26.76
N VAL A 103 -4.82 14.21 -27.00
CA VAL A 103 -3.87 13.43 -27.80
C VAL A 103 -3.43 12.16 -27.04
N LEU A 104 -3.11 12.27 -25.75
CA LEU A 104 -2.70 11.13 -24.92
C LEU A 104 -3.80 10.08 -24.77
N ASP A 105 -5.06 10.50 -24.62
CA ASP A 105 -6.22 9.60 -24.48
C ASP A 105 -6.36 8.64 -25.68
N VAL A 106 -5.92 9.08 -26.87
CA VAL A 106 -5.94 8.26 -28.09
C VAL A 106 -4.60 7.55 -28.32
N ALA A 107 -3.49 8.27 -28.16
CA ALA A 107 -2.17 7.78 -28.55
C ALA A 107 -1.60 6.76 -27.54
N LEU A 108 -1.82 6.97 -26.24
CA LEU A 108 -1.21 6.14 -25.20
C LEU A 108 -1.72 4.69 -25.23
N PRO A 109 -3.05 4.41 -25.33
CA PRO A 109 -3.52 3.03 -25.42
C PRO A 109 -3.03 2.32 -26.69
N ALA A 110 -2.93 3.03 -27.81
CA ALA A 110 -2.39 2.49 -29.06
C ALA A 110 -0.89 2.16 -28.92
N ALA A 111 -0.11 3.03 -28.27
CA ALA A 111 1.30 2.79 -27.99
C ALA A 111 1.51 1.57 -27.08
N VAL A 112 0.74 1.44 -26.00
CA VAL A 112 0.79 0.26 -25.10
C VAL A 112 0.50 -1.03 -25.88
N LYS A 113 -0.55 -1.04 -26.71
CA LYS A 113 -0.87 -2.19 -27.56
C LYS A 113 0.24 -2.50 -28.56
N ALA A 114 0.85 -1.49 -29.16
CA ALA A 114 1.96 -1.66 -30.10
C ALA A 114 3.21 -2.25 -29.42
N ILE A 115 3.56 -1.79 -28.22
CA ILE A 115 4.68 -2.34 -27.42
C ILE A 115 4.44 -3.82 -27.12
N ASN A 116 3.26 -4.15 -26.58
CA ASN A 116 2.92 -5.52 -26.22
C ASN A 116 2.89 -6.43 -27.46
N TRP A 117 2.34 -5.94 -28.59
CA TRP A 117 2.32 -6.68 -29.84
C TRP A 117 3.74 -6.91 -30.39
N ALA A 118 4.56 -5.87 -30.49
CA ALA A 118 5.91 -5.95 -31.05
C ALA A 118 6.80 -6.91 -30.24
N ALA A 119 6.71 -6.84 -28.92
CA ALA A 119 7.44 -7.75 -28.04
C ALA A 119 6.91 -9.19 -28.13
N LYS A 120 5.59 -9.41 -28.26
CA LYS A 120 5.03 -10.74 -28.53
C LYS A 120 5.53 -11.33 -29.85
N GLN A 121 5.63 -10.52 -30.91
CA GLN A 121 6.24 -10.97 -32.17
C GLN A 121 7.72 -11.32 -31.98
N SER A 122 8.47 -10.47 -31.27
CA SER A 122 9.87 -10.73 -30.94
C SER A 122 10.06 -12.06 -30.21
N GLU A 123 9.28 -12.33 -29.17
CA GLU A 123 9.37 -13.59 -28.41
C GLU A 123 8.98 -14.82 -29.23
N THR A 124 8.07 -14.66 -30.20
CA THR A 124 7.64 -15.74 -31.09
C THR A 124 8.73 -16.12 -32.10
N TYR A 125 9.37 -15.12 -32.72
CA TYR A 125 10.32 -15.34 -33.83
C TYR A 125 11.79 -15.32 -33.41
N ALA A 126 12.11 -14.70 -32.27
CA ALA A 126 13.44 -14.65 -31.67
C ALA A 126 13.33 -14.76 -30.14
N PRO A 127 13.04 -15.95 -29.58
CA PRO A 127 12.84 -16.16 -28.14
C PRO A 127 14.03 -15.74 -27.27
N TRP A 128 15.24 -15.75 -27.85
CA TRP A 128 16.49 -15.27 -27.25
C TRP A 128 16.59 -13.74 -27.21
N PHE A 129 15.83 -13.00 -28.02
CA PHE A 129 15.84 -11.54 -28.10
C PHE A 129 14.69 -10.97 -27.27
N ARG A 130 14.96 -10.78 -25.97
CA ARG A 130 14.03 -10.20 -24.97
C ARG A 130 14.55 -8.85 -24.48
N PRO A 131 14.42 -7.77 -25.28
CA PRO A 131 15.02 -6.48 -24.95
C PRO A 131 14.51 -5.90 -23.62
N SER A 132 13.26 -6.17 -23.23
CA SER A 132 12.72 -5.75 -21.93
C SER A 132 13.42 -6.41 -20.73
N HIS A 133 13.95 -7.63 -20.87
CA HIS A 133 14.72 -8.31 -19.83
C HIS A 133 16.16 -7.77 -19.72
N TRP A 134 16.72 -7.24 -20.82
CA TRP A 134 18.09 -6.74 -20.85
C TRP A 134 18.18 -5.25 -20.50
N LEU A 135 17.23 -4.45 -20.96
CA LEU A 135 17.19 -3.01 -20.71
C LEU A 135 16.70 -2.68 -19.30
N LEU A 136 15.89 -3.55 -18.70
CA LEU A 136 15.31 -3.38 -17.36
C LEU A 136 15.65 -4.60 -16.50
N PRO A 137 16.89 -4.69 -15.99
CA PRO A 137 17.28 -5.79 -15.12
C PRO A 137 16.39 -5.80 -13.89
N THR A 138 15.75 -6.94 -13.62
CA THR A 138 14.83 -7.11 -12.49
C THR A 138 15.52 -7.63 -11.24
N ASP A 139 16.79 -8.03 -11.31
CA ASP A 139 17.52 -8.52 -10.15
C ASP A 139 17.69 -7.42 -9.08
N MET A 140 17.65 -7.85 -7.82
CA MET A 140 17.67 -6.95 -6.67
C MET A 140 18.92 -6.06 -6.62
N GLU A 141 20.09 -6.58 -6.98
CA GLU A 141 21.34 -5.82 -6.95
C GLU A 141 21.30 -4.67 -7.96
N SER A 142 20.87 -4.95 -9.19
CA SER A 142 20.69 -3.94 -10.22
C SER A 142 19.64 -2.92 -9.82
N MET A 143 18.53 -3.32 -9.19
CA MET A 143 17.51 -2.40 -8.67
C MET A 143 18.09 -1.37 -7.71
N LEU A 144 18.83 -1.85 -6.70
CA LEU A 144 19.43 -1.02 -5.66
C LEU A 144 20.52 -0.10 -6.25
N ARG A 145 21.34 -0.63 -7.16
CA ARG A 145 22.40 0.13 -7.84
C ARG A 145 21.83 1.26 -8.69
N ILE A 146 20.77 1.00 -9.45
CA ILE A 146 20.12 2.01 -10.31
C ILE A 146 19.43 3.08 -9.46
N ALA A 147 18.74 2.70 -8.38
CA ALA A 147 18.14 3.67 -7.46
C ALA A 147 19.20 4.55 -6.80
N SER A 148 20.33 3.96 -6.42
CA SER A 148 21.47 4.69 -5.85
C SER A 148 22.07 5.67 -6.86
N TRP A 149 22.26 5.23 -8.11
CA TRP A 149 22.77 6.08 -9.18
C TRP A 149 21.83 7.25 -9.49
N GLY A 150 20.52 6.99 -9.56
CA GLY A 150 19.51 8.01 -9.86
C GLY A 150 19.30 9.06 -8.76
N THR A 151 19.77 8.81 -7.54
CA THR A 151 19.67 9.75 -6.41
C THR A 151 21.01 10.32 -5.97
N GLY A 152 22.13 9.68 -6.31
CA GLY A 152 23.45 9.98 -5.74
C GLY A 152 23.63 9.48 -4.30
N LEU A 153 22.62 8.79 -3.74
CA LEU A 153 22.61 8.27 -2.36
C LEU A 153 22.86 6.76 -2.38
N LYS A 154 23.38 6.20 -1.29
CA LYS A 154 23.68 4.75 -1.20
C LYS A 154 23.11 4.08 0.05
N ASP A 155 22.56 4.85 0.96
CA ASP A 155 22.17 4.41 2.29
C ASP A 155 20.66 4.23 2.36
N PHE A 156 20.22 2.97 2.32
CA PHE A 156 18.81 2.59 2.39
C PHE A 156 18.30 2.45 3.84
N GLY A 157 19.12 2.75 4.85
CA GLY A 157 18.77 2.55 6.24
C GLY A 157 18.69 1.08 6.62
N ASP A 158 17.68 0.72 7.41
CA ASP A 158 17.43 -0.67 7.80
C ASP A 158 17.22 -1.59 6.59
N THR A 159 17.64 -2.85 6.72
CA THR A 159 17.66 -3.84 5.64
C THR A 159 16.41 -4.73 5.56
N GLY A 160 15.43 -4.56 6.46
CA GLY A 160 14.19 -5.37 6.48
C GLY A 160 13.42 -5.35 5.16
N PHE A 161 13.43 -4.22 4.45
CA PHE A 161 12.78 -4.08 3.13
C PHE A 161 13.35 -5.01 2.04
N LEU A 162 14.59 -5.51 2.20
CA LEU A 162 15.26 -6.32 1.19
C LEU A 162 14.54 -7.65 0.95
N THR A 163 13.94 -8.25 1.99
CA THR A 163 13.20 -9.50 1.85
C THR A 163 11.95 -9.31 1.00
N GLY A 164 11.18 -8.25 1.26
CA GLY A 164 10.01 -7.89 0.46
C GLY A 164 10.39 -7.59 -1.00
N LEU A 165 11.48 -6.85 -1.22
CA LEU A 165 12.00 -6.58 -2.56
C LEU A 165 12.40 -7.86 -3.29
N ALA A 166 13.16 -8.75 -2.65
CA ALA A 166 13.61 -10.01 -3.24
C ALA A 166 12.42 -10.91 -3.66
N LEU A 167 11.39 -11.00 -2.82
CA LEU A 167 10.18 -11.76 -3.12
C LEU A 167 9.34 -11.11 -4.22
N CYS A 168 9.23 -9.78 -4.23
CA CYS A 168 8.56 -9.04 -5.30
C CYS A 168 9.23 -9.30 -6.66
N VAL A 169 10.57 -9.25 -6.71
CA VAL A 169 11.36 -9.58 -7.91
C VAL A 169 11.14 -11.02 -8.32
N ARG A 170 11.21 -11.97 -7.38
CA ARG A 170 10.99 -13.39 -7.67
C ARG A 170 9.62 -13.64 -8.30
N ASP A 171 8.56 -13.16 -7.65
CA ASP A 171 7.19 -13.40 -8.09
C ASP A 171 6.86 -12.66 -9.40
N THR A 172 7.55 -11.56 -9.68
CA THR A 172 7.50 -10.88 -10.99
C THR A 172 7.96 -11.81 -12.12
N GLU A 173 9.00 -12.62 -11.88
CA GLU A 173 9.51 -13.55 -12.88
C GLU A 173 8.74 -14.87 -12.95
N THR A 174 8.16 -15.34 -11.84
CA THR A 174 7.56 -16.69 -11.76
C THR A 174 6.04 -16.73 -11.86
N HIS A 175 5.33 -15.68 -11.42
CA HIS A 175 3.87 -15.73 -11.22
C HIS A 175 3.11 -14.54 -11.83
N ALA A 176 3.74 -13.38 -11.98
CA ALA A 176 3.04 -12.15 -12.36
C ALA A 176 2.54 -12.12 -13.80
N ASN A 177 3.12 -12.94 -14.69
CA ASN A 177 2.78 -13.00 -16.11
C ASN A 177 2.72 -11.61 -16.77
N LEU A 178 3.77 -10.81 -16.52
CA LEU A 178 3.82 -9.42 -16.95
C LEU A 178 3.90 -9.32 -18.48
N THR A 179 3.10 -8.43 -19.03
CA THR A 179 3.32 -7.91 -20.36
C THR A 179 4.63 -7.11 -20.40
N PRO A 180 5.23 -6.91 -21.58
CA PRO A 180 6.40 -6.04 -21.74
C PRO A 180 6.17 -4.61 -21.23
N PHE A 181 5.00 -4.02 -21.48
CA PHE A 181 4.62 -2.75 -20.85
C PHE A 181 4.50 -2.87 -19.33
N GLY A 182 3.86 -3.94 -18.83
CA GLY A 182 3.74 -4.18 -17.39
C GLY A 182 5.07 -4.32 -16.68
N ARG A 183 6.05 -4.97 -17.31
CA ARG A 183 7.44 -5.06 -16.80
C ARG A 183 8.06 -3.66 -16.67
N ILE A 184 7.89 -2.80 -17.66
CA ILE A 184 8.34 -1.40 -17.60
C ILE A 184 7.64 -0.67 -16.44
N ALA A 185 6.31 -0.80 -16.34
CA ALA A 185 5.50 -0.14 -15.32
C ALA A 185 5.89 -0.54 -13.89
N ILE A 186 6.01 -1.84 -13.62
CA ILE A 186 6.42 -2.36 -12.30
C ILE A 186 7.86 -1.97 -11.98
N TRP A 187 8.78 -2.07 -12.95
CA TRP A 187 10.17 -1.67 -12.76
C TRP A 187 10.29 -0.20 -12.34
N LEU A 188 9.58 0.68 -13.04
CA LEU A 188 9.59 2.11 -12.74
C LEU A 188 8.98 2.44 -11.38
N ASP A 189 7.92 1.74 -11.00
CA ASP A 189 7.27 1.96 -9.71
C ASP A 189 8.14 1.47 -8.54
N VAL A 190 8.78 0.31 -8.68
CA VAL A 190 9.80 -0.16 -7.71
C VAL A 190 10.97 0.81 -7.64
N GLN A 191 11.47 1.31 -8.78
CA GLN A 191 12.53 2.32 -8.77
C GLN A 191 12.11 3.61 -8.05
N ARG A 192 10.88 4.09 -8.26
CA ARG A 192 10.33 5.23 -7.52
C ARG A 192 10.31 4.97 -6.01
N MET A 193 9.86 3.78 -5.58
CA MET A 193 9.85 3.40 -4.16
C MET A 193 11.27 3.35 -3.58
N LEU A 194 12.22 2.72 -4.26
CA LEU A 194 13.61 2.63 -3.78
C LEU A 194 14.30 3.99 -3.71
N GLN A 195 14.11 4.84 -4.72
CA GLN A 195 14.65 6.20 -4.70
C GLN A 195 13.99 7.07 -3.64
N GLY A 196 12.69 6.90 -3.39
CA GLY A 196 11.99 7.55 -2.29
C GLY A 196 12.53 7.12 -0.93
N ARG A 197 12.76 5.82 -0.73
CA ARG A 197 13.39 5.31 0.51
C ARG A 197 14.76 5.95 0.76
N LEU A 198 15.64 5.98 -0.24
CA LEU A 198 16.95 6.63 -0.13
C LEU A 198 16.82 8.10 0.31
N ARG A 199 15.90 8.85 -0.30
CA ARG A 199 15.68 10.27 0.03
C ARG A 199 15.08 10.47 1.41
N LEU A 200 14.17 9.60 1.85
CA LEU A 200 13.58 9.62 3.19
C LEU A 200 14.63 9.31 4.26
N VAL A 201 15.47 8.29 4.04
CA VAL A 201 16.57 7.93 4.94
C VAL A 201 17.61 9.06 5.03
N ASP A 202 18.00 9.66 3.90
CA ASP A 202 18.88 10.84 3.89
C ASP A 202 18.27 12.00 4.69
N CYS A 203 16.98 12.29 4.46
CA CYS A 203 16.28 13.33 5.21
C CYS A 203 16.26 13.06 6.71
N ARG A 204 15.99 11.82 7.13
CA ARG A 204 16.01 11.42 8.55
C ARG A 204 17.35 11.68 9.22
N LYS A 205 18.46 11.47 8.51
CA LYS A 205 19.81 11.69 9.02
C LYS A 205 20.18 13.17 9.07
N ARG A 206 19.76 13.93 8.06
CA ARG A 206 20.10 15.35 7.92
C ARG A 206 19.27 16.27 8.80
N PHE A 207 18.05 15.89 9.10
CA PHE A 207 17.09 16.69 9.85
C PHE A 207 16.54 15.89 11.04
N PRO A 208 17.35 15.65 12.09
CA PRO A 208 16.93 14.88 13.26
C PRO A 208 15.75 15.52 14.01
N GLU A 209 15.52 16.83 13.84
CA GLU A 209 14.38 17.56 14.42
C GLU A 209 13.01 17.04 13.95
N ILE A 210 12.94 16.28 12.83
CA ILE A 210 11.71 15.61 12.40
C ILE A 210 11.20 14.65 13.50
N GLU A 211 12.10 14.07 14.30
CA GLU A 211 11.72 13.14 15.36
C GLU A 211 10.95 13.83 16.50
N GLU A 212 11.07 15.15 16.64
CA GLU A 212 10.36 15.93 17.66
C GLU A 212 8.86 16.06 17.36
N GLU A 213 8.46 15.91 16.09
CA GLU A 213 7.04 15.94 15.71
C GLU A 213 6.27 14.81 16.39
N GLN A 214 5.08 15.14 16.89
CA GLN A 214 4.24 14.21 17.64
C GLN A 214 3.06 13.76 16.79
N ILE A 215 2.81 12.45 16.80
CA ILE A 215 1.62 11.83 16.22
C ILE A 215 0.75 11.41 17.40
N ARG A 216 -0.36 12.11 17.61
CA ARG A 216 -1.26 11.90 18.75
C ARG A 216 -2.59 11.33 18.26
N ALA A 217 -3.01 10.24 18.88
CA ALA A 217 -4.29 9.57 18.72
C ALA A 217 -4.80 9.56 17.27
N PRO A 218 -4.07 8.98 16.29
CA PRO A 218 -4.52 9.00 14.91
C PRO A 218 -5.89 8.31 14.77
N MET A 219 -6.77 8.89 13.95
CA MET A 219 -8.05 8.30 13.57
C MET A 219 -7.81 7.35 12.40
N VAL A 220 -7.92 6.04 12.63
CA VAL A 220 -7.62 5.00 11.65
C VAL A 220 -8.90 4.31 11.20
N ILE A 221 -9.22 4.44 9.92
CA ILE A 221 -10.30 3.69 9.28
C ILE A 221 -9.73 2.38 8.75
N LEU A 222 -10.30 1.26 9.21
CA LEU A 222 -9.97 -0.07 8.71
C LEU A 222 -11.22 -0.89 8.41
N GLY A 223 -10.99 -2.03 7.76
CA GLY A 223 -12.03 -2.94 7.33
C GLY A 223 -11.68 -3.55 5.99
N MET A 224 -12.52 -4.46 5.53
CA MET A 224 -12.29 -5.10 4.24
C MET A 224 -12.37 -4.07 3.09
N PRO A 225 -11.69 -4.29 1.96
CA PRO A 225 -11.94 -3.45 0.79
C PRO A 225 -13.44 -3.47 0.44
N ARG A 226 -13.96 -2.37 -0.12
CA ARG A 226 -15.35 -2.27 -0.64
C ARG A 226 -16.47 -2.28 0.44
N THR A 227 -16.15 -1.93 1.68
CA THR A 227 -17.09 -1.72 2.81
C THR A 227 -17.57 -0.27 2.97
N GLY A 228 -17.29 0.61 2.00
CA GLY A 228 -17.63 2.04 2.08
C GLY A 228 -16.57 2.93 2.73
N THR A 229 -15.40 2.39 3.09
CA THR A 229 -14.27 3.13 3.67
C THR A 229 -13.87 4.35 2.88
N THR A 230 -13.86 4.31 1.54
CA THR A 230 -13.50 5.48 0.71
C THR A 230 -14.47 6.63 0.86
N LEU A 231 -15.79 6.37 0.88
CA LEU A 231 -16.77 7.44 1.10
C LEU A 231 -16.62 8.02 2.51
N LEU A 232 -16.50 7.16 3.52
CA LEU A 232 -16.29 7.60 4.91
C LEU A 232 -15.02 8.42 5.06
N TYR A 233 -13.91 7.98 4.46
CA TYR A 233 -12.63 8.68 4.49
C TYR A 233 -12.71 10.05 3.84
N ASN A 234 -13.36 10.15 2.68
CA ASN A 234 -13.58 11.42 2.00
C ASN A 234 -14.41 12.38 2.86
N LEU A 235 -15.53 11.90 3.44
CA LEU A 235 -16.39 12.74 4.29
C LEU A 235 -15.64 13.26 5.52
N LEU A 236 -14.96 12.38 6.27
CA LEU A 236 -14.19 12.78 7.44
C LEU A 236 -13.03 13.73 7.08
N SER A 237 -12.42 13.58 5.90
CA SER A 237 -11.38 14.50 5.43
C SER A 237 -11.86 15.93 5.14
N LEU A 238 -13.18 16.17 5.08
CA LEU A 238 -13.78 17.50 4.92
C LEU A 238 -13.86 18.28 6.24
N ASP A 239 -13.65 17.61 7.38
CA ASP A 239 -13.40 18.26 8.68
C ASP A 239 -11.90 18.52 8.86
N TYR A 240 -11.35 19.34 7.98
CA TYR A 240 -9.92 19.65 7.92
C TYR A 240 -9.42 20.54 9.08
N GLU A 241 -10.35 21.12 9.84
CA GLU A 241 -10.04 21.83 11.09
C GLU A 241 -9.58 20.83 12.16
N ARG A 242 -10.08 19.59 12.08
CA ARG A 242 -9.77 18.50 12.99
C ARG A 242 -8.76 17.51 12.40
N PHE A 243 -8.95 17.15 11.14
CA PHE A 243 -8.23 16.05 10.51
C PHE A 243 -7.26 16.50 9.42
N ARG A 244 -6.11 15.83 9.36
CA ARG A 244 -5.26 15.81 8.16
C ARG A 244 -5.13 14.39 7.63
N ALA A 245 -5.53 14.21 6.38
CA ALA A 245 -5.28 12.99 5.62
C ALA A 245 -4.05 13.17 4.71
N PRO A 246 -3.17 12.16 4.58
CA PRO A 246 -2.12 12.16 3.56
C PRO A 246 -2.73 12.33 2.17
N ARG A 247 -2.13 13.17 1.33
CA ARG A 247 -2.63 13.41 -0.04
C ARG A 247 -2.01 12.46 -1.04
N SER A 248 -2.73 12.16 -2.13
CA SER A 248 -2.23 11.23 -3.16
C SER A 248 -0.87 11.66 -3.74
N TRP A 249 -0.66 12.96 -3.97
CA TRP A 249 0.63 13.48 -4.42
C TRP A 249 1.73 13.38 -3.35
N GLU A 250 1.41 13.56 -2.07
CA GLU A 250 2.36 13.44 -0.95
C GLU A 250 2.82 11.99 -0.81
N CYS A 251 1.90 11.04 -0.92
CA CYS A 251 2.24 9.62 -0.77
C CYS A 251 3.00 9.09 -1.98
N ARG A 252 2.62 9.47 -3.21
CA ARG A 252 3.27 8.92 -4.43
C ARG A 252 4.63 9.55 -4.69
N TYR A 253 4.77 10.86 -4.43
CA TYR A 253 5.99 11.63 -4.63
C TYR A 253 6.43 12.25 -3.31
N VAL A 254 6.89 11.41 -2.38
CA VAL A 254 7.18 11.81 -0.99
C VAL A 254 8.24 12.90 -0.84
N TYR A 255 9.15 13.03 -1.82
CA TYR A 255 10.24 14.01 -1.80
C TYR A 255 10.05 15.08 -2.88
N PRO A 256 10.40 16.36 -2.62
CA PRO A 256 10.95 16.94 -1.38
C PRO A 256 9.94 17.05 -0.23
N PRO A 257 10.34 17.40 1.01
CA PRO A 257 9.37 17.60 2.10
C PRO A 257 8.32 18.65 1.69
N PRO A 258 7.02 18.40 1.94
CA PRO A 258 5.99 19.40 1.66
C PRO A 258 6.25 20.69 2.45
N GLN A 259 5.89 21.84 1.88
CA GLN A 259 5.93 23.14 2.56
C GLN A 259 4.51 23.65 2.77
N ALA A 260 4.21 24.19 3.94
CA ALA A 260 2.90 24.73 4.26
C ALA A 260 2.50 25.87 3.30
N GLU A 261 3.45 26.71 2.90
CA GLU A 261 3.23 27.90 2.07
C GLU A 261 2.85 27.55 0.63
N THR A 262 3.44 26.49 0.08
CA THR A 262 3.22 26.05 -1.30
C THR A 262 2.32 24.83 -1.40
N PHE A 263 1.71 24.39 -0.29
CA PHE A 263 1.01 23.10 -0.21
C PHE A 263 -0.05 22.88 -1.29
N ARG A 264 -0.80 23.93 -1.65
CA ARG A 264 -1.87 23.91 -2.67
C ARG A 264 -1.37 24.12 -4.09
N THR A 265 -0.11 24.49 -4.25
CA THR A 265 0.53 24.80 -5.54
C THR A 265 1.80 23.98 -5.74
N ASP A 266 2.00 22.92 -4.97
CA ASP A 266 3.17 22.06 -5.03
C ASP A 266 3.24 21.45 -6.45
N PRO A 267 4.40 21.52 -7.14
CA PRO A 267 4.53 21.00 -8.50
C PRO A 267 4.21 19.50 -8.61
N ARG A 268 4.31 18.73 -7.51
CA ARG A 268 3.97 17.31 -7.47
C ARG A 268 2.48 17.05 -7.64
N ILE A 269 1.62 18.02 -7.35
CA ILE A 269 0.18 17.92 -7.66
C ILE A 269 -0.02 17.72 -9.16
N ALA A 270 0.70 18.51 -9.97
CA ALA A 270 0.62 18.40 -11.43
C ALA A 270 1.19 17.06 -11.93
N LEU A 271 2.28 16.56 -11.32
CA LEU A 271 2.84 15.25 -11.63
C LEU A 271 1.85 14.11 -11.32
N MET A 272 1.16 14.20 -10.18
CA MET A 272 0.15 13.21 -9.80
C MET A 272 -1.07 13.25 -10.73
N ASP A 273 -1.51 14.44 -11.16
CA ASP A 273 -2.57 14.58 -12.16
C ASP A 273 -2.20 13.93 -13.49
N ASP A 274 -0.98 14.18 -14.00
CA ASP A 274 -0.50 13.58 -15.25
C ASP A 274 -0.45 12.04 -15.14
N SER A 275 0.00 11.52 -14.00
CA SER A 275 0.04 10.08 -13.74
C SER A 275 -1.34 9.43 -13.69
N LEU A 276 -2.30 10.05 -13.00
CA LEU A 276 -3.69 9.56 -12.95
C LEU A 276 -4.35 9.59 -14.32
N ARG A 277 -4.14 10.65 -15.09
CA ARG A 277 -4.63 10.76 -16.48
C ARG A 277 -4.06 9.68 -17.40
N ALA A 278 -2.76 9.38 -17.28
CA ALA A 278 -2.15 8.29 -18.04
C ALA A 278 -2.78 6.93 -17.70
N VAL A 279 -3.05 6.67 -16.43
CA VAL A 279 -3.75 5.44 -16.00
C VAL A 279 -5.18 5.41 -16.54
N HIS A 280 -5.94 6.51 -16.46
CA HIS A 280 -7.29 6.58 -17.01
C HIS A 280 -7.34 6.39 -18.53
N ALA A 281 -6.35 6.88 -19.27
CA ALA A 281 -6.28 6.62 -20.71
C ALA A 281 -6.14 5.11 -21.00
N VAL A 282 -5.35 4.38 -20.20
CA VAL A 282 -5.14 2.93 -20.40
C VAL A 282 -6.29 2.09 -19.83
N ILE A 283 -6.89 2.50 -18.71
CA ILE A 283 -8.04 1.85 -18.06
C ILE A 283 -9.13 2.88 -17.78
N PRO A 284 -9.97 3.22 -18.78
CA PRO A 284 -10.99 4.26 -18.66
C PRO A 284 -11.98 4.03 -17.52
N ASP A 285 -12.34 2.76 -17.28
CA ASP A 285 -13.31 2.39 -16.25
C ASP A 285 -12.73 2.48 -14.82
N LEU A 286 -11.41 2.63 -14.64
CA LEU A 286 -10.79 2.62 -13.32
C LEU A 286 -11.30 3.78 -12.45
N HIS A 287 -11.45 4.98 -13.01
CA HIS A 287 -11.96 6.14 -12.27
C HIS A 287 -13.35 5.88 -11.68
N THR A 288 -14.18 5.14 -12.41
CA THR A 288 -15.54 4.78 -11.99
C THR A 288 -15.52 3.75 -10.85
N ILE A 289 -14.54 2.84 -10.85
CA ILE A 289 -14.45 1.76 -9.85
C ILE A 289 -13.72 2.23 -8.59
N HIS A 290 -12.71 3.10 -8.75
CA HIS A 290 -11.82 3.62 -7.72
C HIS A 290 -11.41 5.07 -8.05
N PRO A 291 -12.27 6.06 -7.74
CA PRO A 291 -11.96 7.46 -8.00
C PRO A 291 -10.76 7.89 -7.17
N MET A 292 -9.75 8.45 -7.84
CA MET A 292 -8.55 9.00 -7.24
C MET A 292 -8.33 10.39 -7.78
N TYR A 293 -7.85 11.26 -6.91
CA TYR A 293 -7.57 12.63 -7.26
C TYR A 293 -6.22 13.04 -6.70
N PRO A 294 -5.46 13.93 -7.37
CA PRO A 294 -4.14 14.35 -6.92
C PRO A 294 -4.12 14.84 -5.47
N GLU A 295 -5.11 15.64 -5.10
CA GLU A 295 -5.25 16.23 -3.76
C GLU A 295 -6.27 15.47 -2.89
N GLY A 296 -6.74 14.32 -3.37
CA GLY A 296 -7.60 13.41 -2.62
C GLY A 296 -6.88 12.83 -1.40
N PRO A 297 -7.62 12.47 -0.34
CA PRO A 297 -7.05 11.73 0.77
C PRO A 297 -6.64 10.33 0.26
N GLN A 298 -5.44 9.89 0.62
CA GLN A 298 -4.81 8.67 0.09
C GLN A 298 -4.60 7.62 1.16
N GLU A 299 -4.68 6.36 0.73
CA GLU A 299 -4.47 5.21 1.60
C GLU A 299 -3.02 5.13 2.10
N THR A 300 -2.86 4.75 3.37
CA THR A 300 -1.56 4.69 4.06
C THR A 300 -0.63 3.63 3.49
N PHE A 301 -1.15 2.61 2.80
CA PHE A 301 -0.29 1.61 2.15
C PHE A 301 0.69 2.26 1.16
N GLU A 302 0.34 3.39 0.54
CA GLU A 302 1.20 4.04 -0.47
C GLU A 302 2.51 4.54 0.19
N LEU A 303 2.44 4.95 1.46
CA LEU A 303 3.62 5.26 2.28
C LEU A 303 4.33 4.00 2.77
N MET A 304 3.58 2.94 3.10
CA MET A 304 4.17 1.66 3.54
C MET A 304 4.95 0.96 2.42
N CYS A 305 4.60 1.19 1.15
CA CYS A 305 5.34 0.67 -0.01
C CYS A 305 6.81 1.11 -0.07
N TYR A 306 7.19 2.24 0.55
CA TYR A 306 8.61 2.64 0.65
C TYR A 306 9.46 1.70 1.52
N ASP A 307 8.82 0.78 2.24
CA ASP A 307 9.47 -0.31 2.98
C ASP A 307 9.41 -1.67 2.25
N MET A 308 8.87 -1.71 1.03
CA MET A 308 8.65 -2.96 0.26
C MET A 308 7.88 -4.05 1.02
N THR A 309 7.14 -3.67 2.05
CA THR A 309 6.36 -4.52 2.95
C THR A 309 4.92 -4.00 2.96
N SER A 310 4.12 -4.42 1.99
CA SER A 310 2.70 -4.04 1.93
C SER A 310 1.85 -5.08 1.21
N PHE A 311 0.65 -5.32 1.77
CA PHE A 311 -0.39 -6.12 1.12
C PHE A 311 -0.80 -5.59 -0.26
N VAL A 312 -0.57 -4.31 -0.57
CA VAL A 312 -0.95 -3.73 -1.87
C VAL A 312 -0.14 -4.31 -3.04
N ILE A 313 1.07 -4.80 -2.79
CA ILE A 313 1.93 -5.41 -3.83
C ILE A 313 1.25 -6.65 -4.42
N PRO A 314 0.90 -7.68 -3.63
CA PRO A 314 0.11 -8.80 -4.12
C PRO A 314 -1.34 -8.41 -4.40
N PHE A 315 -1.87 -7.29 -3.92
CA PHE A 315 -3.26 -6.90 -4.17
C PHE A 315 -3.46 -6.29 -5.58
N THR A 316 -2.78 -5.18 -5.90
CA THR A 316 -2.98 -4.45 -7.16
C THR A 316 -1.85 -4.61 -8.18
N HIS A 317 -0.60 -4.79 -7.74
CA HIS A 317 0.56 -4.64 -8.63
C HIS A 317 0.83 -5.91 -9.44
N ILE A 318 0.97 -7.05 -8.75
CA ILE A 318 1.37 -8.33 -9.36
C ILE A 318 0.69 -9.52 -8.69
N THR A 319 0.60 -10.65 -9.39
CA THR A 319 0.29 -11.93 -8.77
C THR A 319 1.54 -12.43 -8.03
N ALA A 320 1.55 -12.32 -6.70
CA ALA A 320 2.73 -12.62 -5.88
C ALA A 320 2.41 -13.52 -4.68
N PRO A 321 2.28 -14.85 -4.89
CA PRO A 321 1.90 -15.79 -3.84
C PRO A 321 2.99 -15.95 -2.77
N SER A 322 4.25 -15.95 -3.18
CA SER A 322 5.38 -16.08 -2.25
C SER A 322 5.49 -14.88 -1.33
N TYR A 323 5.36 -13.69 -1.93
CA TYR A 323 5.37 -12.44 -1.21
C TYR A 323 4.21 -12.40 -0.20
N LEU A 324 3.00 -12.75 -0.64
CA LEU A 324 1.84 -12.73 0.26
C LEU A 324 2.01 -13.68 1.42
N GLU A 325 2.47 -14.91 1.19
CA GLU A 325 2.69 -15.87 2.27
C GLU A 325 3.69 -15.36 3.30
N TRP A 326 4.80 -14.76 2.85
CA TRP A 326 5.77 -14.10 3.71
C TRP A 326 5.15 -12.93 4.49
N PHE A 327 4.46 -12.02 3.80
CA PHE A 327 3.82 -10.85 4.39
C PHE A 327 2.87 -11.25 5.52
N MET A 328 2.01 -12.25 5.28
CA MET A 328 1.01 -12.73 6.24
C MET A 328 1.61 -13.39 7.49
N ARG A 329 2.91 -13.75 7.47
CA ARG A 329 3.63 -14.35 8.60
C ARG A 329 4.61 -13.38 9.28
N SER A 330 4.88 -12.24 8.65
CA SER A 330 5.94 -11.32 9.10
C SER A 330 5.42 -10.38 10.19
N ASP A 331 6.28 -10.03 11.14
CA ASP A 331 6.04 -8.86 12.00
C ASP A 331 6.37 -7.60 11.21
N ILE A 332 5.34 -6.82 10.88
CA ILE A 332 5.49 -5.58 10.12
C ILE A 332 5.51 -4.33 11.01
N THR A 333 5.77 -4.49 12.31
CA THR A 333 5.98 -3.37 13.25
C THR A 333 7.02 -2.35 12.73
N PRO A 334 8.18 -2.77 12.16
CA PRO A 334 9.13 -1.82 11.58
C PRO A 334 8.54 -0.96 10.44
N THR A 335 7.64 -1.52 9.63
CA THR A 335 6.94 -0.78 8.57
C THR A 335 6.01 0.28 9.16
N TYR A 336 5.32 -0.01 10.26
CA TYR A 336 4.50 0.97 10.97
C TYR A 336 5.33 2.05 11.67
N GLU A 337 6.49 1.71 12.24
CA GLU A 337 7.44 2.69 12.79
C GLU A 337 7.92 3.64 11.69
N PHE A 338 8.23 3.11 10.51
CA PHE A 338 8.60 3.92 9.36
C PHE A 338 7.42 4.76 8.86
N LEU A 339 6.18 4.23 8.86
CA LEU A 339 4.97 5.01 8.58
C LEU A 339 4.81 6.17 9.57
N LYS A 340 4.96 5.93 10.89
CA LYS A 340 4.89 6.98 11.92
C LYS A 340 5.93 8.08 11.66
N TRP A 341 7.15 7.69 11.29
CA TRP A 341 8.18 8.64 10.91
C TRP A 341 7.83 9.41 9.62
N GLN A 342 7.27 8.76 8.60
CA GLN A 342 6.79 9.42 7.39
C GLN A 342 5.67 10.44 7.68
N LEU A 343 4.77 10.16 8.62
CA LEU A 343 3.75 11.13 9.06
C LEU A 343 4.40 12.35 9.75
N LYS A 344 5.40 12.13 10.61
CA LYS A 344 6.20 13.22 11.20
C LYS A 344 6.88 14.06 10.11
N TYR A 345 7.49 13.40 9.13
CA TYR A 345 8.12 14.04 7.97
C TYR A 345 7.13 14.93 7.19
N LEU A 346 5.91 14.44 6.92
CA LEU A 346 4.87 15.21 6.25
C LEU A 346 4.33 16.37 7.11
N GLN A 347 4.42 16.28 8.44
CA GLN A 347 3.99 17.30 9.39
C GLN A 347 5.05 18.38 9.65
N TRP A 348 6.33 18.04 9.52
CA TRP A 348 7.46 18.89 9.93
C TRP A 348 7.44 20.28 9.27
N ARG A 349 7.53 20.34 7.94
CA ARG A 349 7.44 21.59 7.16
C ARG A 349 6.10 21.74 6.43
N GLY A 350 5.31 20.68 6.40
CA GLY A 350 3.98 20.70 5.79
C GLY A 350 2.91 21.30 6.71
N PRO A 351 1.65 21.29 6.25
CA PRO A 351 0.51 21.65 7.08
C PRO A 351 0.46 20.77 8.34
N LYS A 352 0.24 21.40 9.51
CA LYS A 352 0.15 20.66 10.76
C LYS A 352 -1.12 19.79 10.80
N ALA A 353 -1.03 18.62 11.42
CA ALA A 353 -2.14 17.72 11.63
C ALA A 353 -2.60 17.81 13.09
N PRO A 354 -3.76 18.40 13.40
CA PRO A 354 -4.32 18.31 14.75
C PRO A 354 -4.57 16.84 15.13
N GLN A 355 -5.12 16.07 14.19
CA GLN A 355 -5.21 14.61 14.26
C GLN A 355 -5.02 14.01 12.86
N TRP A 356 -4.20 12.97 12.75
CA TRP A 356 -4.04 12.27 11.47
C TRP A 356 -5.27 11.40 11.19
N LEU A 357 -5.81 11.48 9.97
CA LEU A 357 -6.86 10.60 9.47
C LEU A 357 -6.25 9.63 8.47
N LEU A 358 -6.16 8.37 8.88
CA LEU A 358 -5.49 7.30 8.17
C LEU A 358 -6.53 6.28 7.67
N LYS A 359 -6.29 5.67 6.52
CA LYS A 359 -7.13 4.59 6.00
C LYS A 359 -6.30 3.63 5.18
N SER A 360 -6.46 2.33 5.42
CA SER A 360 -6.03 1.29 4.50
C SER A 360 -6.73 -0.02 4.83
N PRO A 361 -7.18 -0.81 3.84
CA PRO A 361 -7.66 -2.17 4.10
C PRO A 361 -6.55 -3.05 4.67
N GLU A 362 -5.27 -2.72 4.45
CA GLU A 362 -4.13 -3.47 4.95
C GLU A 362 -4.05 -3.53 6.49
N HIS A 363 -4.57 -2.52 7.18
CA HIS A 363 -4.58 -2.46 8.65
C HIS A 363 -5.29 -3.67 9.28
N ILE A 364 -6.22 -4.30 8.56
CA ILE A 364 -6.91 -5.50 9.07
C ILE A 364 -5.97 -6.70 9.21
N PHE A 365 -4.98 -6.83 8.33
CA PHE A 365 -4.03 -7.95 8.34
C PHE A 365 -2.89 -7.75 9.34
N SER A 366 -2.80 -6.55 9.92
CA SER A 366 -1.63 -6.12 10.70
C SER A 366 -2.01 -5.28 11.92
N LEU A 367 -3.23 -5.47 12.42
CA LEU A 367 -3.81 -4.71 13.52
C LEU A 367 -2.91 -4.72 14.77
N ARG A 368 -2.29 -5.86 15.07
CA ARG A 368 -1.34 -6.00 16.19
C ARG A 368 -0.13 -5.08 16.04
N SER A 369 0.55 -5.11 14.89
CA SER A 369 1.70 -4.25 14.60
C SER A 369 1.31 -2.77 14.58
N MET A 370 0.12 -2.44 14.08
CA MET A 370 -0.42 -1.08 14.11
C MET A 370 -0.59 -0.57 15.55
N LEU A 371 -1.24 -1.36 16.41
CA LEU A 371 -1.51 -1.01 17.81
C LEU A 371 -0.23 -0.90 18.64
N LYS A 372 0.81 -1.70 18.35
CA LYS A 372 2.14 -1.52 18.98
C LYS A 372 2.73 -0.12 18.73
N VAL A 373 2.52 0.44 17.53
CA VAL A 373 3.12 1.73 17.12
C VAL A 373 2.20 2.93 17.44
N PHE A 374 0.89 2.69 17.38
CA PHE A 374 -0.17 3.66 17.66
C PHE A 374 -1.15 3.10 18.72
N PRO A 375 -0.71 2.96 19.98
CA PRO A 375 -1.55 2.39 21.04
C PRO A 375 -2.76 3.28 21.36
N ASP A 376 -2.66 4.57 21.10
CA ASP A 376 -3.70 5.57 21.28
C ASP A 376 -4.58 5.78 20.03
N ALA A 377 -4.46 4.92 19.01
CA ALA A 377 -5.24 5.02 17.78
C ALA A 377 -6.75 4.88 18.04
N ARG A 378 -7.53 5.82 17.50
CA ARG A 378 -8.99 5.74 17.45
C ARG A 378 -9.39 5.02 16.17
N ILE A 379 -10.00 3.84 16.29
CA ILE A 379 -10.25 2.93 15.18
C ILE A 379 -11.70 2.99 14.74
N ILE A 380 -11.94 3.20 13.45
CA ILE A 380 -13.24 3.03 12.82
C ILE A 380 -13.22 1.74 11.99
N CYS A 381 -13.92 0.71 12.46
CA CYS A 381 -14.03 -0.58 11.78
C CYS A 381 -15.27 -0.58 10.88
N THR A 382 -15.09 -0.84 9.60
CA THR A 382 -16.21 -0.94 8.65
C THR A 382 -16.56 -2.40 8.34
N HIS A 383 -17.86 -2.71 8.30
CA HIS A 383 -18.37 -4.06 8.15
C HIS A 383 -19.32 -4.19 6.97
N ARG A 384 -19.17 -5.28 6.21
CA ARG A 384 -20.02 -5.63 5.07
C ARG A 384 -20.01 -7.14 4.88
N ASP A 385 -20.98 -7.68 4.14
CA ASP A 385 -20.96 -9.08 3.74
C ASP A 385 -19.62 -9.47 3.07
N PRO A 386 -18.82 -10.37 3.68
CA PRO A 386 -17.52 -10.78 3.15
C PRO A 386 -17.62 -11.49 1.79
N VAL A 387 -18.69 -12.25 1.53
CA VAL A 387 -18.91 -12.91 0.23
C VAL A 387 -19.11 -11.86 -0.86
N LYS A 388 -19.86 -10.79 -0.55
CA LYS A 388 -20.03 -9.66 -1.49
C LYS A 388 -18.73 -8.91 -1.73
N VAL A 389 -17.97 -8.70 -0.66
CA VAL A 389 -16.66 -8.06 -0.70
C VAL A 389 -15.69 -8.86 -1.56
N ILE A 390 -15.64 -10.18 -1.42
CA ILE A 390 -14.73 -11.04 -2.20
C ILE A 390 -14.95 -10.89 -3.70
N SER A 391 -16.19 -10.96 -4.18
CA SER A 391 -16.47 -10.76 -5.62
C SER A 391 -16.11 -9.35 -6.09
N SER A 392 -16.40 -8.32 -5.28
CA SER A 392 -16.08 -6.95 -5.65
C SER A 392 -14.58 -6.68 -5.65
N ALA A 393 -13.83 -7.22 -4.68
CA ALA A 393 -12.39 -7.08 -4.57
C ALA A 393 -11.69 -7.87 -5.68
N HIS A 394 -12.16 -9.08 -6.00
CA HIS A 394 -11.67 -9.85 -7.15
C HIS A 394 -11.76 -9.07 -8.46
N SER A 395 -12.92 -8.47 -8.74
CA SER A 395 -13.12 -7.65 -9.95
C SER A 395 -12.17 -6.44 -9.97
N LEU A 396 -11.96 -5.80 -8.82
CA LEU A 396 -11.05 -4.66 -8.69
C LEU A 396 -9.59 -5.07 -8.94
N MET A 397 -9.14 -6.15 -8.30
CA MET A 397 -7.78 -6.66 -8.46
C MET A 397 -7.52 -7.10 -9.90
N ARG A 398 -8.48 -7.76 -10.54
CA ARG A 398 -8.39 -8.13 -11.96
C ARG A 398 -8.25 -6.90 -12.85
N CYS A 399 -9.00 -5.84 -12.57
CA CYS A 399 -8.91 -4.58 -13.29
C CYS A 399 -7.50 -3.96 -13.16
N PHE A 400 -6.97 -3.83 -11.95
CA PHE A 400 -5.62 -3.30 -11.74
C PHE A 400 -4.54 -4.16 -12.41
N ARG A 401 -4.58 -5.48 -12.22
CA ARG A 401 -3.58 -6.39 -12.81
C ARG A 401 -3.65 -6.45 -14.33
N SER A 402 -4.79 -6.13 -14.95
CA SER A 402 -4.88 -6.03 -16.42
C SER A 402 -4.06 -4.88 -17.02
N LEU A 403 -3.62 -3.92 -16.19
CA LEU A 403 -2.68 -2.88 -16.60
C LEU A 403 -1.31 -3.48 -16.96
N THR A 404 -0.89 -4.51 -16.23
CA THR A 404 0.48 -5.00 -16.22
C THR A 404 0.60 -6.43 -16.73
N ALA A 405 -0.43 -7.27 -16.64
CA ALA A 405 -0.37 -8.71 -16.95
C ALA A 405 -1.37 -9.15 -18.03
N ASP A 406 -0.96 -10.12 -18.87
CA ASP A 406 -1.82 -10.77 -19.87
C ASP A 406 -1.38 -12.22 -20.17
N PRO A 407 -2.24 -13.26 -19.97
CA PRO A 407 -3.52 -13.18 -19.26
C PRO A 407 -3.36 -12.92 -17.76
N VAL A 408 -4.39 -12.32 -17.15
CA VAL A 408 -4.54 -12.26 -15.68
C VAL A 408 -5.12 -13.60 -15.19
N ASP A 409 -4.43 -14.31 -14.31
CA ASP A 409 -4.90 -15.60 -13.79
C ASP A 409 -5.97 -15.42 -12.68
N ASN A 410 -7.24 -15.48 -13.08
CA ASN A 410 -8.39 -15.38 -12.15
C ASN A 410 -8.37 -16.47 -11.06
N ARG A 411 -7.81 -17.66 -11.33
CA ARG A 411 -7.77 -18.77 -10.37
C ARG A 411 -6.84 -18.47 -9.18
N MET A 412 -6.01 -17.43 -9.31
CA MET A 412 -5.04 -17.01 -8.30
C MET A 412 -5.42 -15.70 -7.61
N ILE A 413 -6.50 -15.00 -8.01
CA ILE A 413 -6.87 -13.73 -7.38
C ILE A 413 -7.54 -14.01 -6.03
N ALA A 414 -8.83 -14.32 -5.99
CA ALA A 414 -9.54 -14.54 -4.72
C ALA A 414 -8.99 -15.71 -3.89
N PRO A 415 -8.62 -16.87 -4.47
CA PRO A 415 -8.13 -18.01 -3.69
C PRO A 415 -6.85 -17.72 -2.91
N LEU A 416 -6.04 -16.77 -3.37
CA LEU A 416 -4.78 -16.43 -2.74
C LEU A 416 -4.94 -15.63 -1.44
N TRP A 417 -5.96 -14.76 -1.33
CA TRP A 417 -6.09 -13.84 -0.19
C TRP A 417 -7.37 -14.04 0.66
N ALA A 418 -8.43 -14.64 0.12
CA ALA A 418 -9.68 -14.82 0.88
C ALA A 418 -9.52 -15.66 2.18
N PRO A 419 -8.69 -16.72 2.22
CA PRO A 419 -8.42 -17.43 3.48
C PRO A 419 -7.71 -16.55 4.52
N HIS A 420 -6.80 -15.69 4.06
CA HIS A 420 -6.09 -14.75 4.92
C HIS A 420 -7.01 -13.65 5.46
N LEU A 421 -7.99 -13.21 4.66
CA LEU A 421 -9.03 -12.28 5.11
C LEU A 421 -9.83 -12.86 6.27
N ALA A 422 -10.29 -14.11 6.15
CA ALA A 422 -11.05 -14.76 7.22
C ALA A 422 -10.25 -14.82 8.53
N ARG A 423 -8.99 -15.23 8.44
CA ARG A 423 -8.09 -15.26 9.59
C ARG A 423 -7.91 -13.87 10.21
N ALA A 424 -7.66 -12.85 9.41
CA ALA A 424 -7.49 -11.48 9.91
C ALA A 424 -8.75 -10.94 10.62
N LEU A 425 -9.95 -11.33 10.14
CA LEU A 425 -11.20 -10.97 10.79
C LEU A 425 -11.39 -11.70 12.12
N ASP A 426 -11.02 -12.97 12.20
CA ASP A 426 -11.05 -13.75 13.44
C ASP A 426 -10.00 -13.22 14.44
N ASP A 427 -8.79 -12.89 13.98
CA ASP A 427 -7.73 -12.28 14.80
C ASP A 427 -8.18 -10.94 15.40
N MET A 428 -8.95 -10.13 14.65
CA MET A 428 -9.54 -8.89 15.16
C MET A 428 -10.59 -9.16 16.25
N ILE A 429 -11.37 -10.23 16.13
CA ILE A 429 -12.34 -10.64 17.16
C ILE A 429 -11.59 -11.10 18.41
N ASP A 430 -10.59 -11.97 18.25
CA ASP A 430 -9.77 -12.48 19.36
C ASP A 430 -9.11 -11.33 20.13
N LEU A 431 -8.60 -10.31 19.42
CA LEU A 431 -8.03 -9.10 20.03
C LEU A 431 -9.05 -8.32 20.87
N ARG A 432 -10.27 -8.14 20.37
CA ARG A 432 -11.32 -7.43 21.09
C ARG A 432 -11.82 -8.21 22.30
N GLU A 433 -11.96 -9.53 22.17
CA GLU A 433 -12.36 -10.41 23.26
C GLU A 433 -11.29 -10.43 24.37
N ALA A 434 -10.01 -10.49 24.01
CA ALA A 434 -8.91 -10.40 24.96
C ALA A 434 -8.86 -9.06 25.70
N ALA A 435 -9.01 -7.94 24.99
CA ALA A 435 -9.05 -6.59 25.58
C ALA A 435 -10.21 -6.43 26.57
N ALA A 436 -11.40 -6.95 26.24
CA ALA A 436 -12.56 -6.91 27.13
C ALA A 436 -12.37 -7.75 28.40
N LEU A 437 -11.67 -8.88 28.32
CA LEU A 437 -11.33 -9.70 29.48
C LEU A 437 -10.28 -9.03 30.39
N GLY A 438 -9.25 -8.41 29.80
CA GLY A 438 -8.21 -7.68 30.54
C GLY A 438 -8.77 -6.49 31.32
N ALA A 439 -9.70 -5.74 30.72
CA ALA A 439 -10.41 -4.64 31.38
C ALA A 439 -11.21 -5.11 32.61
N ASN A 440 -11.86 -6.27 32.52
CA ASN A 440 -12.63 -6.84 33.64
C ASN A 440 -11.73 -7.33 34.78
N SER A 441 -10.57 -7.93 34.50
CA SER A 441 -9.63 -8.37 35.55
C SER A 441 -8.95 -7.22 36.28
N SER A 442 -8.70 -6.09 35.61
CA SER A 442 -8.09 -4.91 36.26
C SER A 442 -9.06 -4.14 37.19
N GLY A 443 -10.37 -4.38 37.09
CA GLY A 443 -11.38 -3.73 37.93
C GLY A 443 -11.60 -4.42 39.29
N ASP A 444 -11.14 -5.66 39.46
CA ASP A 444 -11.39 -6.44 40.68
C ASP A 444 -10.24 -6.35 41.72
N GLU A 445 -9.08 -5.77 41.37
CA GLU A 445 -7.94 -5.64 42.30
C GLU A 445 -7.94 -4.35 43.16
N GLU A 446 -8.79 -3.35 42.87
CA GLU A 446 -8.92 -2.16 43.74
C GLU A 446 -9.87 -2.36 44.94
N GLY A 447 -10.36 -3.59 45.15
CA GLY A 447 -11.45 -3.88 46.10
C GLY A 447 -11.15 -4.92 47.18
N ALA A 448 -9.90 -5.23 47.53
CA ALA A 448 -9.63 -6.14 48.65
C ALA A 448 -8.19 -6.07 49.19
N PHE A 449 -7.81 -5.00 49.89
CA PHE A 449 -6.80 -5.12 50.96
C PHE A 449 -6.95 -3.98 51.97
N SER A 450 -7.74 -4.25 53.02
CA SER A 450 -7.79 -3.45 54.24
C SER A 450 -7.87 -4.39 55.44
N GLY A 451 -6.87 -4.33 56.32
CA GLY A 451 -6.75 -5.07 57.59
C GLY A 451 -6.15 -6.48 57.38
N ASP A 452 -5.12 -6.93 58.08
CA ASP A 452 -4.65 -6.55 59.42
C ASP A 452 -3.13 -6.69 59.54
N GLU A 453 -2.52 -5.71 60.22
CA GLU A 453 -1.18 -5.84 60.79
C GLU A 453 -1.26 -6.81 61.98
N GLU A 454 -0.48 -7.89 61.95
CA GLU A 454 -0.09 -8.57 63.18
C GLU A 454 1.38 -8.99 63.11
N SER A 455 2.12 -8.44 64.08
CA SER A 455 3.54 -8.60 64.37
C SER A 455 3.92 -10.01 64.82
N ALA A 456 5.09 -10.49 64.40
CA ALA A 456 5.97 -11.28 65.27
C ALA A 456 7.41 -11.29 64.74
N ASP A 457 8.31 -10.90 65.64
CA ASP A 457 9.76 -11.03 65.58
C ASP A 457 10.25 -12.48 65.47
N GLU A 458 11.52 -12.59 65.07
CA GLU A 458 12.61 -13.33 65.75
C GLU A 458 13.39 -14.37 64.90
N SER A 459 14.65 -13.98 64.63
CA SER A 459 15.89 -14.77 64.79
C SER A 459 16.28 -15.86 63.79
N GLY A 460 17.60 -15.93 63.50
CA GLY A 460 18.28 -17.21 63.30
C GLY A 460 19.20 -17.34 62.07
N ASP A 461 20.41 -16.79 62.19
CA ASP A 461 21.71 -17.44 61.94
C ASP A 461 21.97 -18.32 60.68
N ASP A 462 22.99 -17.85 59.97
CA ASP A 462 24.25 -18.52 59.62
C ASP A 462 24.38 -19.65 58.57
N SER A 463 25.44 -19.43 57.78
CA SER A 463 26.48 -20.38 57.36
C SER A 463 26.45 -20.99 55.93
N SER A 464 27.34 -20.41 55.12
CA SER A 464 28.45 -21.05 54.39
C SER A 464 28.21 -22.22 53.42
N SER A 465 28.72 -22.08 52.19
CA SER A 465 29.78 -22.90 51.56
C SER A 465 29.67 -22.83 50.02
N SER A 466 30.62 -22.18 49.33
CA SER A 466 31.66 -22.78 48.47
C SER A 466 31.17 -23.90 47.54
N SER A 467 31.28 -23.82 46.20
CA SER A 467 32.50 -24.05 45.40
C SER A 467 32.15 -23.81 43.92
N SER A 468 32.92 -23.06 43.11
CA SER A 468 33.98 -23.55 42.19
C SER A 468 33.55 -24.71 41.29
N SER A 469 33.75 -24.80 39.97
CA SER A 469 34.41 -23.96 38.96
C SER A 469 34.29 -24.71 37.60
N THR A 470 34.57 -23.99 36.51
CA THR A 470 35.25 -24.48 35.28
C THR A 470 34.44 -25.02 34.07
N SER A 471 34.42 -24.14 33.06
CA SER A 471 34.32 -24.34 31.60
C SER A 471 35.18 -25.48 31.02
N ILE A 472 34.69 -26.23 30.00
CA ILE A 472 35.49 -26.62 28.81
C ILE A 472 34.60 -26.74 27.54
N ARG A 473 35.18 -26.19 26.47
CA ARG A 473 34.90 -26.20 25.01
C ARG A 473 34.41 -27.50 24.35
N GLY A 474 33.58 -27.31 23.31
CA GLY A 474 33.93 -27.59 21.91
C GLY A 474 33.69 -29.00 21.35
N GLY A 475 32.91 -29.10 20.27
CA GLY A 475 32.82 -30.32 19.47
C GLY A 475 31.88 -30.22 18.26
N VAL A 476 32.44 -29.82 17.12
CA VAL A 476 31.83 -29.97 15.78
C VAL A 476 31.76 -31.46 15.42
N ARG A 477 30.60 -31.96 14.94
CA ARG A 477 30.56 -33.18 14.12
C ARG A 477 29.58 -33.06 12.94
N SER A 478 30.09 -33.59 11.85
CA SER A 478 29.59 -33.71 10.48
C SER A 478 28.24 -34.41 10.34
N LEU A 479 27.42 -33.91 9.42
CA LEU A 479 26.26 -34.62 8.87
C LEU A 479 26.69 -35.40 7.61
N SER A 480 26.53 -36.72 7.65
CA SER A 480 26.55 -37.59 6.47
C SER A 480 25.12 -37.98 6.09
N SER A 481 24.92 -38.05 4.79
CA SER A 481 23.70 -38.36 4.06
C SER A 481 23.19 -39.79 4.28
N SER A 482 21.86 -39.97 4.35
CA SER A 482 21.21 -41.09 3.67
C SER A 482 19.73 -40.79 3.36
N SER A 483 19.32 -41.29 2.20
CA SER A 483 18.10 -41.08 1.43
C SER A 483 16.89 -41.90 1.92
N GLY A 484 15.66 -41.39 1.72
CA GLY A 484 14.48 -42.26 1.70
C GLY A 484 13.09 -41.61 1.75
N ARG A 485 12.52 -41.36 0.56
CA ARG A 485 11.09 -41.56 0.17
C ARG A 485 9.95 -40.73 0.83
N SER A 486 9.40 -39.84 -0.01
CA SER A 486 7.97 -39.63 -0.31
C SER A 486 6.93 -39.98 0.77
N SER A 487 6.35 -38.96 1.39
CA SER A 487 4.91 -38.93 1.67
C SER A 487 4.36 -37.51 1.51
N ARG A 488 3.35 -37.36 0.64
CA ARG A 488 2.41 -36.23 0.65
C ARG A 488 1.51 -36.44 1.87
N GLY A 489 1.68 -35.61 2.89
CA GLY A 489 0.88 -35.62 4.11
C GLY A 489 0.85 -34.20 4.69
N SER A 490 -0.31 -33.82 5.21
CA SER A 490 -0.71 -32.49 5.67
C SER A 490 0.33 -31.71 6.46
N VAL A 491 0.69 -30.52 5.97
CA VAL A 491 1.34 -29.46 6.76
C VAL A 491 0.23 -28.66 7.44
N PHE A 492 -0.36 -29.25 8.47
CA PHE A 492 -1.27 -28.61 9.43
C PHE A 492 -0.95 -29.19 10.81
N ALA A 493 0.16 -28.74 11.39
CA ALA A 493 0.49 -28.77 12.81
C ALA A 493 1.97 -28.42 12.92
N GLU A 494 2.28 -27.23 13.39
CA GLU A 494 3.46 -26.86 14.19
C GLU A 494 3.57 -25.33 14.18
N ARG A 495 2.85 -24.71 15.12
CA ARG A 495 3.21 -23.41 15.69
C ARG A 495 2.96 -23.46 17.19
N GLU A 496 3.57 -24.43 17.84
CA GLU A 496 3.84 -24.37 19.28
C GLU A 496 5.34 -24.09 19.41
N GLY A 497 5.72 -22.86 19.76
CA GLY A 497 7.12 -22.56 20.08
C GLY A 497 7.76 -21.30 19.49
N GLU A 498 6.99 -20.34 18.97
CA GLU A 498 7.54 -19.02 18.64
C GLU A 498 6.84 -17.92 19.46
N GLY A 499 7.52 -17.47 20.53
CA GLY A 499 7.40 -16.14 21.12
C GLY A 499 6.07 -15.76 21.75
N MET A 500 5.93 -16.04 23.04
CA MET A 500 4.84 -15.54 23.90
C MET A 500 4.93 -14.02 24.18
N ASP A 501 5.95 -13.34 23.64
CA ASP A 501 6.24 -11.92 23.84
C ASP A 501 5.25 -10.97 23.12
N GLY A 502 4.40 -11.51 22.23
CA GLY A 502 3.39 -10.75 21.49
C GLY A 502 2.04 -10.64 22.19
N VAL A 503 1.83 -11.35 23.31
CA VAL A 503 0.56 -11.36 24.05
C VAL A 503 0.47 -10.19 25.03
N ASP A 504 1.59 -9.81 25.63
CA ASP A 504 1.65 -8.84 26.73
C ASP A 504 1.25 -7.41 26.30
N ALA A 505 1.74 -6.91 25.17
CA ALA A 505 1.42 -5.54 24.71
C ALA A 505 -0.04 -5.35 24.22
N LEU A 506 -0.80 -6.44 24.05
CA LEU A 506 -2.16 -6.39 23.50
C LEU A 506 -3.25 -6.60 24.56
N GLN A 507 -2.87 -7.00 25.78
CA GLN A 507 -3.76 -6.93 26.94
C GLN A 507 -4.07 -5.47 27.35
N GLU A 508 -3.25 -4.50 26.92
CA GLU A 508 -3.38 -3.08 27.27
C GLU A 508 -4.20 -2.25 26.26
N TRP A 509 -4.63 -2.81 25.12
CA TRP A 509 -5.40 -2.02 24.16
C TRP A 509 -6.82 -1.76 24.66
N ASP A 510 -7.17 -0.49 24.84
CA ASP A 510 -8.53 -0.08 25.18
C ASP A 510 -9.46 -0.25 23.97
N SER A 511 -10.26 -1.32 24.00
CA SER A 511 -11.26 -1.60 22.96
C SER A 511 -12.34 -0.51 22.83
N SER A 512 -12.50 0.37 23.82
CA SER A 512 -13.38 1.55 23.72
C SER A 512 -12.90 2.54 22.65
N LEU A 513 -11.62 2.48 22.26
CA LEU A 513 -11.06 3.24 21.15
C LEU A 513 -11.47 2.70 19.77
N ALA A 514 -12.34 1.67 19.68
CA ALA A 514 -12.89 1.20 18.41
C ALA A 514 -14.40 1.46 18.29
N VAL A 515 -14.82 1.88 17.10
CA VAL A 515 -16.24 2.01 16.72
C VAL A 515 -16.54 1.21 15.45
N ASP A 516 -17.62 0.43 15.48
CA ASP A 516 -18.05 -0.39 14.34
C ASP A 516 -19.08 0.36 13.49
N VAL A 517 -18.92 0.34 12.16
CA VAL A 517 -19.76 0.99 11.17
C VAL A 517 -20.24 -0.05 10.16
N ARG A 518 -21.55 -0.34 10.13
CA ARG A 518 -22.12 -1.30 9.18
C ARG A 518 -22.44 -0.60 7.87
N PHE A 519 -22.05 -1.22 6.76
CA PHE A 519 -22.21 -0.66 5.42
C PHE A 519 -23.65 -0.24 5.12
N HIS A 520 -24.65 -1.04 5.50
CA HIS A 520 -26.05 -0.71 5.21
C HIS A 520 -26.57 0.47 6.05
N GLU A 521 -26.09 0.64 7.28
CA GLU A 521 -26.44 1.77 8.16
C GLU A 521 -25.81 3.05 7.62
N PHE A 522 -24.53 2.96 7.27
CA PHE A 522 -23.77 4.07 6.70
C PHE A 522 -24.32 4.55 5.37
N VAL A 523 -24.62 3.65 4.42
CA VAL A 523 -25.19 4.05 3.13
C VAL A 523 -26.59 4.66 3.28
N ARG A 524 -27.38 4.20 4.26
CA ARG A 524 -28.72 4.74 4.52
C ARG A 524 -28.67 6.15 5.13
N SER A 525 -27.74 6.40 6.03
CA SER A 525 -27.63 7.68 6.75
C SER A 525 -26.17 8.05 7.03
N PRO A 526 -25.41 8.52 6.01
CA PRO A 526 -23.98 8.78 6.17
C PRO A 526 -23.66 9.80 7.27
N ILE A 527 -24.35 10.94 7.28
CA ILE A 527 -24.15 11.99 8.30
C ILE A 527 -24.55 11.51 9.70
N GLY A 528 -25.64 10.75 9.81
CA GLY A 528 -26.06 10.18 11.11
C GLY A 528 -25.01 9.24 11.70
N GLU A 529 -24.40 8.39 10.86
CA GLU A 529 -23.30 7.51 11.29
C GLU A 529 -22.03 8.29 11.64
N ILE A 530 -21.70 9.36 10.91
CA ILE A 530 -20.58 10.24 11.27
C ILE A 530 -20.82 10.90 12.63
N LYS A 531 -22.02 11.40 12.90
CA LYS A 531 -22.37 11.95 14.23
C LYS A 531 -22.19 10.91 15.34
N ARG A 532 -22.57 9.65 15.08
CA ARG A 532 -22.36 8.55 16.03
C ARG A 532 -20.87 8.26 16.26
N ILE A 533 -20.04 8.29 15.21
CA ILE A 533 -18.59 8.14 15.31
C ILE A 533 -17.99 9.26 16.17
N TYR A 534 -18.37 10.52 15.93
CA TYR A 534 -17.89 11.65 16.74
C TYR A 534 -18.31 11.49 18.20
N ALA A 535 -19.59 11.22 18.46
CA ALA A 535 -20.10 11.02 19.80
C ALA A 535 -19.42 9.85 20.55
N HIS A 536 -19.11 8.75 19.86
CA HIS A 536 -18.37 7.61 20.42
C HIS A 536 -17.03 8.02 21.00
N PHE A 537 -16.31 8.90 20.31
CA PHE A 537 -15.00 9.40 20.75
C PHE A 537 -15.07 10.66 21.63
N GLY A 538 -16.28 11.06 22.07
CA GLY A 538 -16.49 12.26 22.88
C GLY A 538 -16.27 13.57 22.13
N ASP A 539 -16.35 13.55 20.79
CA ASP A 539 -16.14 14.70 19.92
C ASP A 539 -17.47 15.28 19.42
N GLU A 540 -17.47 16.57 19.06
CA GLU A 540 -18.61 17.24 18.43
C GLU A 540 -18.34 17.50 16.94
N LEU A 541 -19.29 17.13 16.08
CA LEU A 541 -19.22 17.48 14.66
C LEU A 541 -19.69 18.92 14.48
N SER A 542 -18.79 19.80 14.03
CA SER A 542 -19.14 21.21 13.83
C SER A 542 -20.21 21.36 12.73
N PRO A 543 -21.16 22.32 12.86
CA PRO A 543 -22.18 22.56 11.83
C PRO A 543 -21.57 22.89 10.46
N VAL A 544 -20.38 23.50 10.43
CA VAL A 544 -19.67 23.85 9.20
C VAL A 544 -19.11 22.59 8.53
N ALA A 545 -18.48 21.69 9.28
CA ALA A 545 -18.02 20.41 8.75
C ALA A 545 -19.20 19.55 8.25
N GLU A 546 -20.28 19.48 9.01
CA GLU A 546 -21.51 18.78 8.60
C GLU A 546 -22.05 19.32 7.27
N ALA A 547 -22.15 20.65 7.12
CA ALA A 547 -22.62 21.27 5.87
C ALA A 547 -21.72 20.93 4.66
N ARG A 548 -20.39 20.89 4.85
CA ARG A 548 -19.43 20.48 3.80
C ARG A 548 -19.66 19.02 3.39
N MET A 549 -19.80 18.13 4.38
CA MET A 549 -20.08 16.71 4.15
C MET A 549 -21.42 16.48 3.45
N GLN A 550 -22.47 17.20 3.86
CA GLN A 550 -23.79 17.11 3.23
C GLN A 550 -23.73 17.57 1.76
N ARG A 551 -23.06 18.70 1.48
CA ARG A 551 -22.88 19.18 0.11
C ARG A 551 -22.10 18.18 -0.75
N TYR A 552 -21.07 17.54 -0.20
CA TYR A 552 -20.34 16.47 -0.91
C TYR A 552 -21.27 15.30 -1.26
N LEU A 553 -22.14 14.87 -0.35
CA LEU A 553 -23.10 13.78 -0.61
C LEU A 553 -24.12 14.16 -1.69
N ASP A 554 -24.60 15.40 -1.68
CA ASP A 554 -25.57 15.88 -2.67
C ASP A 554 -24.96 15.88 -4.08
N GLU A 555 -23.68 16.25 -4.20
CA GLU A 555 -22.92 16.24 -5.46
C GLU A 555 -22.56 14.79 -5.90
N ASP A 556 -22.04 13.96 -4.99
CA ASP A 556 -21.66 12.56 -5.25
C ASP A 556 -22.85 11.69 -5.70
N ARG A 557 -24.05 11.93 -5.14
CA ARG A 557 -25.29 11.25 -5.53
C ARG A 557 -25.65 11.50 -7.00
N LEU A 558 -25.24 12.63 -7.57
CA LEU A 558 -25.45 12.96 -8.98
C LEU A 558 -24.48 12.19 -9.88
N GLU A 559 -23.24 11.97 -9.43
CA GLU A 559 -22.22 11.24 -10.21
C GLU A 559 -22.38 9.71 -10.17
N ARG A 560 -22.74 9.13 -9.02
CA ARG A 560 -22.84 7.66 -8.86
C ARG A 560 -24.02 7.02 -9.59
N LYS A 561 -24.99 7.80 -10.09
CA LYS A 561 -26.16 7.29 -10.81
C LYS A 561 -25.85 6.66 -12.17
N ALA A 562 -24.64 6.81 -12.70
CA ALA A 562 -24.35 6.45 -14.09
C ALA A 562 -23.72 5.05 -14.30
N HIS A 563 -23.13 4.39 -13.29
CA HIS A 563 -22.33 3.18 -13.56
C HIS A 563 -22.36 2.13 -12.43
N ARG A 564 -23.18 1.09 -12.60
CA ARG A 564 -23.22 -0.07 -11.70
C ARG A 564 -22.39 -1.19 -12.32
N HIS A 565 -21.14 -1.37 -11.88
CA HIS A 565 -20.33 -2.50 -12.33
C HIS A 565 -20.93 -3.80 -11.79
N VAL A 566 -21.30 -4.71 -12.69
CA VAL A 566 -21.80 -6.05 -12.34
C VAL A 566 -20.60 -6.98 -12.24
N TYR A 567 -20.48 -7.71 -11.14
CA TYR A 567 -19.48 -8.75 -10.94
C TYR A 567 -20.17 -10.06 -10.55
N LYS A 568 -19.59 -11.17 -10.97
CA LYS A 568 -20.14 -12.52 -10.80
C LYS A 568 -19.33 -13.28 -9.75
N TRP A 569 -20.00 -14.07 -8.92
CA TRP A 569 -19.32 -14.88 -7.91
C TRP A 569 -18.41 -15.92 -8.56
N GLU A 570 -18.85 -16.47 -9.70
CA GLU A 570 -18.19 -17.52 -10.46
C GLU A 570 -16.77 -17.13 -10.90
N ASP A 571 -16.51 -15.83 -11.09
CA ASP A 571 -15.19 -15.32 -11.47
C ASP A 571 -14.14 -15.52 -10.38
N THR A 572 -14.57 -15.68 -9.11
CA THR A 572 -13.67 -15.83 -7.96
C THR A 572 -13.00 -17.20 -7.87
N CYS A 573 -13.52 -18.21 -8.58
CA CYS A 573 -13.08 -19.61 -8.48
C CYS A 573 -13.16 -20.18 -7.05
N LEU A 574 -14.02 -19.63 -6.19
CA LEU A 574 -14.27 -20.10 -4.82
C LEU A 574 -15.65 -20.73 -4.68
N ASP A 575 -15.76 -21.68 -3.74
CA ASP A 575 -17.06 -22.22 -3.32
C ASP A 575 -17.76 -21.23 -2.37
N LYS A 576 -18.99 -20.84 -2.71
CA LYS A 576 -19.75 -19.81 -1.98
C LYS A 576 -20.12 -20.27 -0.58
N ASP A 577 -20.59 -21.51 -0.46
CA ASP A 577 -21.06 -22.06 0.82
C ASP A 577 -19.90 -22.27 1.78
N GLU A 578 -18.75 -22.68 1.26
CA GLU A 578 -17.51 -22.75 2.02
C GLU A 578 -17.08 -21.37 2.53
N GLN A 579 -17.15 -20.32 1.70
CA GLN A 579 -16.87 -18.97 2.21
C GLN A 579 -17.92 -18.54 3.25
N ARG A 580 -19.21 -18.83 3.07
CA ARG A 580 -20.25 -18.54 4.08
C ARG A 580 -19.95 -19.19 5.43
N ARG A 581 -19.52 -20.46 5.43
CA ARG A 581 -19.08 -21.16 6.65
C ARG A 581 -17.84 -20.51 7.24
N ARG A 582 -16.84 -20.21 6.41
CA ARG A 582 -15.57 -19.60 6.84
C ARG A 582 -15.74 -18.25 7.53
N PHE A 583 -16.67 -17.42 7.07
CA PHE A 583 -16.93 -16.10 7.66
C PHE A 583 -18.08 -16.07 8.68
N ALA A 584 -18.62 -17.23 9.09
CA ALA A 584 -19.79 -17.29 9.96
C ALA A 584 -19.53 -16.64 11.33
N ARG A 585 -18.33 -16.82 11.91
CA ARG A 585 -17.91 -16.19 13.17
C ARG A 585 -17.97 -14.66 13.06
N TYR A 586 -17.32 -14.10 12.06
CA TYR A 586 -17.33 -12.67 11.76
C TYR A 586 -18.75 -12.10 11.58
N VAL A 587 -19.57 -12.75 10.75
CA VAL A 587 -20.93 -12.30 10.47
C VAL A 587 -21.78 -12.28 11.74
N LYS A 588 -21.66 -13.30 12.59
CA LYS A 588 -22.36 -13.39 13.86
C LYS A 588 -21.88 -12.32 14.84
N TYR A 589 -20.56 -12.18 15.01
CA TYR A 589 -19.97 -11.27 16.01
C TYR A 589 -20.34 -9.81 15.74
N PHE A 590 -20.20 -9.34 14.49
CA PHE A 590 -20.47 -7.93 14.15
C PHE A 590 -21.93 -7.67 13.71
N ASN A 591 -22.79 -8.69 13.73
CA ASN A 591 -24.16 -8.63 13.23
C ASN A 591 -24.23 -8.07 11.80
N VAL A 592 -23.50 -8.69 10.87
CA VAL A 592 -23.39 -8.23 9.49
C VAL A 592 -24.55 -8.77 8.65
N ALA A 593 -25.30 -7.88 8.01
CA ALA A 593 -26.35 -8.28 7.07
C ALA A 593 -25.75 -9.03 5.86
N GLN A 594 -26.32 -10.18 5.51
CA GLN A 594 -25.94 -10.92 4.31
C GLN A 594 -26.54 -10.25 3.06
N GLU A 595 -25.71 -10.07 2.04
CA GLU A 595 -26.05 -9.58 0.71
C GLU A 595 -26.07 -10.77 -0.26
N GLY A 596 -27.03 -10.78 -1.19
CA GLY A 596 -27.32 -11.89 -2.11
C GLY A 596 -26.12 -12.43 -2.89
#